data_AF-A0A072VM62-F1
#
_entry.id   AF-A0A072VM62-F1
#
_cell.length_a   1.000
_cell.length_b   1.000
_cell.length_c   1.000
_cell.angle_alpha   90.00
_cell.angle_beta   90.00
_cell.angle_gamma   90.00
#
_symmetry.space_group_name_H-M   'P 1'
#
loop_
_entity.id
_entity.type
_entity.pdbx_description
1 polymer ?
#
loop_
_entity_poly.entity_id
_entity_poly.type
_entity_poly.pdbx_seq_one_letter_code
_entity_poly.pdbx_strand_id
1 'polypeptide(L)'
;MEFPGFDPNTKLAAVYYTGGKQPHLFRIHNDVTLSRLKDQLDQINCQLNHRDTRRVVCVEYRCLLSNSVSSLRFSRMKLTNDDDVRTIFYVFGQYSTRGSIELDASLVRSAEQILKNLNRPRNYEEITALLEGPDDDISLGDP
;
A
#
# COMPACT_ATOMS: atom_id res chain seq x y z
N MET A 1 -35.57 1.61 8.55
CA MET A 1 -34.38 2.02 9.33
C MET A 1 -33.25 2.22 8.34
N GLU A 2 -33.04 3.44 7.86
CA GLU A 2 -31.86 3.79 7.07
C GLU A 2 -30.76 4.19 8.06
N PHE A 3 -29.63 3.50 8.03
CA PHE A 3 -28.47 3.89 8.83
C PHE A 3 -27.88 5.16 8.20
N PRO A 4 -27.87 6.32 8.90
CA PRO A 4 -27.27 7.53 8.35
C PRO A 4 -25.77 7.26 8.16
N GLY A 5 -25.33 7.23 6.91
CA GLY A 5 -23.94 6.92 6.53
C GLY A 5 -23.74 5.56 5.85
N PHE A 6 -24.80 4.81 5.53
CA PHE A 6 -24.68 3.70 4.58
C PHE A 6 -24.81 4.21 3.14
N ASP A 7 -23.69 4.47 2.48
CA ASP A 7 -23.68 4.64 1.03
C ASP A 7 -23.64 3.24 0.37
N PRO A 8 -24.72 2.80 -0.29
CA PRO A 8 -24.77 1.49 -0.97
C PRO A 8 -23.73 1.37 -2.08
N ASN A 9 -23.24 2.50 -2.60
CA ASN A 9 -22.24 2.58 -3.66
C ASN A 9 -20.80 2.42 -3.14
N THR A 10 -20.63 2.10 -1.85
CA THR A 10 -19.31 1.81 -1.26
C THR A 10 -19.26 0.40 -0.67
N LYS A 11 -18.11 -0.29 -0.83
CA LYS A 11 -17.78 -1.53 -0.11
C LYS A 11 -16.69 -1.27 0.91
N LEU A 12 -16.78 -1.99 2.03
CA LEU A 12 -15.68 -2.06 2.99
C LEU A 12 -14.54 -2.87 2.37
N ALA A 13 -13.34 -2.31 2.37
CA ALA A 13 -12.13 -2.91 1.83
C ALA A 13 -11.03 -2.96 2.89
N ALA A 14 -10.38 -4.11 3.00
CA ALA A 14 -9.17 -4.33 3.77
C ALA A 14 -7.97 -4.22 2.82
N VAL A 15 -7.18 -3.17 2.97
CA VAL A 15 -6.04 -2.89 2.08
C VAL A 15 -4.73 -3.16 2.80
N TYR A 16 -3.91 -4.01 2.19
CA TYR A 16 -2.56 -4.35 2.62
C TYR A 16 -1.55 -3.58 1.76
N TYR A 17 -0.90 -2.57 2.35
CA TYR A 17 0.20 -1.86 1.67
C TYR A 17 1.52 -2.62 1.86
N THR A 18 2.40 -2.53 0.85
CA THR A 18 3.68 -3.26 0.83
C THR A 18 4.51 -2.99 2.09
N GLY A 19 4.70 -4.04 2.91
CA GLY A 19 5.44 -3.99 4.17
C GLY A 19 4.57 -3.97 5.44
N GLY A 20 3.25 -3.83 5.32
CA GLY A 20 2.32 -3.87 6.46
C GLY A 20 1.88 -5.29 6.82
N LYS A 21 1.87 -5.63 8.12
CA LYS A 21 1.30 -6.90 8.63
C LYS A 21 -0.22 -6.84 8.83
N GLN A 22 -0.78 -5.63 9.01
CA GLN A 22 -2.19 -5.41 9.27
C GLN A 22 -2.85 -4.68 8.09
N PRO A 23 -4.06 -5.10 7.68
CA PRO A 23 -4.83 -4.35 6.71
C PRO A 23 -5.36 -3.07 7.34
N HIS A 24 -5.58 -2.07 6.49
CA HIS A 24 -6.32 -0.88 6.86
C HIS A 24 -7.70 -0.95 6.22
N LEU A 25 -8.74 -0.66 7.01
CA LEU A 25 -10.14 -0.78 6.58
C LEU A 25 -10.67 0.56 6.09
N PHE A 26 -11.15 0.58 4.84
CA PHE A 26 -11.68 1.78 4.18
C PHE A 26 -12.97 1.48 3.42
N ARG A 27 -13.72 2.54 3.10
CA ARG A 27 -14.85 2.44 2.16
C ARG A 27 -14.37 2.89 0.78
N ILE A 28 -14.48 1.99 -0.19
CA ILE A 28 -14.12 2.22 -1.60
C ILE A 28 -15.40 2.23 -2.43
N HIS A 29 -15.50 3.12 -3.41
CA HIS A 29 -16.64 3.15 -4.31
C HIS A 29 -16.66 1.94 -5.25
N ASN A 30 -17.85 1.39 -5.51
CA ASN A 30 -18.03 0.22 -6.36
C ASN A 30 -17.80 0.56 -7.85
N ASP A 31 -18.15 1.77 -8.26
CA ASP A 31 -18.09 2.24 -9.66
C ASP A 31 -16.83 3.07 -9.93
N VAL A 32 -15.67 2.52 -9.59
CA VAL A 32 -14.38 3.17 -9.84
C VAL A 32 -13.66 2.49 -10.99
N THR A 33 -13.02 3.31 -11.83
CA THR A 33 -12.00 2.83 -12.76
C THR A 33 -10.76 2.38 -11.96
N LEU A 34 -9.91 1.55 -12.55
CA LEU A 34 -8.66 1.12 -11.93
C LEU A 34 -7.76 2.31 -11.59
N SER A 35 -7.74 3.35 -12.44
CA SER A 35 -7.02 4.59 -12.16
C SER A 35 -7.55 5.29 -10.90
N ARG A 36 -8.87 5.46 -10.78
CA ARG A 36 -9.48 6.07 -9.60
C ARG A 36 -9.28 5.24 -8.34
N LEU A 37 -9.33 3.91 -8.45
CA LEU A 37 -9.02 3.03 -7.33
C LEU A 37 -7.59 3.28 -6.84
N LYS A 38 -6.61 3.35 -7.75
CA LYS A 38 -5.22 3.65 -7.40
C LYS A 38 -5.07 5.04 -6.78
N ASP A 39 -5.72 6.06 -7.32
CA ASP A 39 -5.68 7.42 -6.79
C ASP A 39 -6.29 7.51 -5.36
N GLN A 40 -7.38 6.78 -5.12
CA GLN A 40 -7.96 6.66 -3.77
C GLN A 40 -6.99 5.98 -2.80
N LEU A 41 -6.36 4.88 -3.21
CA LEU A 41 -5.38 4.18 -2.39
C LEU A 41 -4.10 5.01 -2.16
N ASP A 42 -3.70 5.84 -3.13
CA ASP A 42 -2.61 6.83 -2.98
C ASP A 42 -2.98 7.86 -1.92
N GLN A 43 -4.17 8.45 -2.01
CA GLN A 43 -4.65 9.45 -1.06
C GLN A 43 -4.70 8.88 0.37
N ILE A 44 -5.21 7.66 0.52
CA ILE A 44 -5.25 6.96 1.79
C ILE A 44 -3.83 6.70 2.33
N ASN A 45 -2.90 6.24 1.50
CA ASN A 45 -1.52 6.01 1.94
C ASN A 45 -0.86 7.30 2.43
N CYS A 46 -1.06 8.41 1.71
CA CYS A 46 -0.58 9.74 2.13
C CYS A 46 -1.18 10.19 3.47
N GLN A 47 -2.44 9.85 3.75
CA GLN A 47 -3.08 10.16 5.04
C GLN A 47 -2.51 9.31 6.19
N LEU A 48 -2.33 8.00 5.96
CA LEU A 48 -1.74 7.09 6.95
C LEU A 48 -0.28 7.44 7.23
N ASN A 49 0.48 7.74 6.18
CA ASN A 49 1.90 7.98 6.21
C ASN A 49 2.22 9.28 5.49
N HIS A 50 2.06 10.42 6.16
CA HIS A 50 2.27 11.76 5.57
C HIS A 50 3.69 12.00 5.01
N ARG A 51 4.69 11.20 5.40
CA ARG A 51 6.06 11.23 4.83
C ARG A 51 6.26 10.24 3.70
N ASP A 52 5.34 9.29 3.55
CA ASP A 52 5.41 8.31 2.48
C ASP A 52 4.89 8.93 1.20
N THR A 53 5.81 9.12 0.27
CA THR A 53 5.56 9.74 -1.02
C THR A 53 5.38 8.69 -2.12
N ARG A 54 5.45 7.39 -1.78
CA ARG A 54 5.26 6.29 -2.71
C ARG A 54 3.84 6.27 -3.27
N ARG A 55 3.73 5.83 -4.53
CA ARG A 55 2.47 5.69 -5.25
C ARG A 55 2.14 4.22 -5.52
N VAL A 56 0.86 3.92 -5.58
CA VAL A 56 0.28 2.61 -5.85
C VAL A 56 0.43 2.31 -7.34
N VAL A 57 1.33 1.37 -7.64
CA VAL A 57 1.61 0.94 -9.01
C VAL A 57 0.79 -0.29 -9.41
N CYS A 58 0.47 -1.15 -8.45
CA CYS A 58 -0.22 -2.40 -8.66
C CYS A 58 -1.25 -2.62 -7.55
N VAL A 59 -2.40 -3.17 -7.92
CA VAL A 59 -3.44 -3.61 -7.00
C VAL A 59 -3.74 -5.06 -7.34
N GLU A 60 -3.71 -5.93 -6.33
CA GLU A 60 -4.10 -7.33 -6.46
C GLU A 60 -5.29 -7.61 -5.55
N TYR A 61 -6.28 -8.32 -6.07
CA TYR A 61 -7.40 -8.81 -5.31
C TYR A 61 -7.06 -10.17 -4.69
N ARG A 62 -7.27 -10.32 -3.38
CA ARG A 62 -7.18 -11.61 -2.69
C ARG A 62 -8.52 -12.32 -2.79
N CYS A 63 -8.60 -13.28 -3.70
CA CYS A 63 -9.79 -14.10 -3.90
C CYS A 63 -9.78 -15.28 -2.92
N LEU A 64 -10.91 -15.47 -2.24
CA LEU A 64 -11.16 -16.61 -1.39
C LEU A 64 -11.57 -17.81 -2.25
N LEU A 65 -10.67 -18.78 -2.42
CA LEU A 65 -11.00 -20.08 -2.96
C LEU A 65 -11.35 -21.01 -1.80
N SER A 66 -12.63 -21.37 -1.69
CA SER A 66 -13.08 -22.43 -0.80
C SER A 66 -12.88 -23.77 -1.50
N ASN A 67 -11.80 -24.48 -1.20
CA ASN A 67 -11.78 -25.91 -1.50
C ASN A 67 -12.55 -26.63 -0.37
N SER A 68 -13.52 -27.46 -0.76
CA SER A 68 -14.27 -28.26 0.18
C SER A 68 -13.29 -29.16 0.94
N VAL A 69 -13.04 -28.85 2.22
CA VAL A 69 -12.78 -29.79 3.34
C VAL A 69 -12.28 -29.04 4.60
N SER A 70 -11.55 -27.92 4.50
CA SER A 70 -11.20 -27.05 5.66
C SER A 70 -10.14 -25.97 5.37
N SER A 71 -9.69 -25.79 4.13
CA SER A 71 -8.62 -24.84 3.79
C SER A 71 -9.15 -23.70 2.92
N LEU A 72 -9.23 -22.50 3.48
CA LEU A 72 -9.38 -21.28 2.68
C LEU A 72 -8.04 -20.99 2.01
N ARG A 73 -7.96 -21.15 0.69
CA ARG A 73 -6.80 -20.73 -0.08
C ARG A 73 -7.07 -19.36 -0.66
N PHE A 74 -6.13 -18.45 -0.49
CA PHE A 74 -6.18 -17.16 -1.14
C PHE A 74 -5.45 -17.26 -2.49
N SER A 75 -6.13 -16.98 -3.59
CA SER A 75 -5.47 -16.65 -4.85
C SER A 75 -5.34 -15.14 -4.98
N ARG A 76 -4.32 -14.67 -5.69
CA ARG A 76 -4.13 -13.25 -5.98
C ARG A 76 -4.39 -13.01 -7.45
N MET A 77 -5.30 -12.08 -7.75
CA MET A 77 -5.60 -11.64 -9.10
C MET A 77 -5.11 -10.20 -9.27
N LYS A 78 -4.16 -9.99 -10.18
CA LYS A 78 -3.70 -8.64 -10.52
C LYS A 78 -4.78 -7.89 -11.31
N LEU A 79 -5.11 -6.69 -10.87
CA LEU A 79 -6.05 -5.82 -11.57
C LEU A 79 -5.29 -5.05 -12.64
N THR A 80 -5.63 -5.30 -13.90
CA THR A 80 -4.94 -4.73 -15.07
C THR A 80 -5.79 -3.72 -15.83
N ASN A 81 -7.11 -3.83 -15.73
CA ASN A 81 -8.06 -2.98 -16.44
C ASN A 81 -9.33 -2.73 -15.60
N ASP A 82 -10.23 -1.89 -16.11
CA ASP A 82 -11.49 -1.53 -15.44
C ASP A 82 -12.50 -2.69 -15.36
N ASP A 83 -12.45 -3.63 -16.30
CA ASP A 83 -13.32 -4.81 -16.29
C ASP A 83 -12.92 -5.79 -15.18
N ASP A 84 -11.62 -5.92 -14.88
CA ASP A 84 -11.14 -6.67 -13.73
C ASP A 84 -11.71 -6.08 -12.43
N VAL A 85 -11.67 -4.75 -12.28
CA VAL A 85 -12.22 -4.03 -11.13
C VAL A 85 -13.73 -4.28 -11.02
N ARG A 86 -14.47 -4.13 -12.11
CA ARG A 86 -15.91 -4.40 -12.13
C ARG A 86 -16.22 -5.85 -11.75
N THR A 87 -15.42 -6.79 -12.26
CA THR A 87 -15.58 -8.22 -12.00
C THR A 87 -15.38 -8.53 -10.52
N ILE A 88 -14.34 -7.99 -9.86
CA ILE A 88 -14.12 -8.26 -8.44
C ILE A 88 -15.25 -7.71 -7.57
N PHE A 89 -15.76 -6.50 -7.86
CA PHE A 89 -16.86 -5.91 -7.10
C PHE A 89 -18.16 -6.69 -7.31
N TYR A 90 -18.41 -7.14 -8.56
CA TYR A 90 -19.56 -7.97 -8.88
C TYR A 90 -19.49 -9.33 -8.19
N VAL A 91 -18.38 -10.07 -8.33
CA VAL A 91 -18.18 -11.39 -7.70
C VAL A 91 -18.26 -11.27 -6.18
N PHE A 92 -17.64 -10.25 -5.59
CA PHE A 92 -17.73 -9.99 -4.17
C PHE A 92 -19.18 -9.76 -3.73
N GLY A 93 -19.92 -8.91 -4.44
CA GLY A 93 -21.33 -8.63 -4.15
C GLY A 93 -22.26 -9.85 -4.26
N GLN A 94 -21.96 -10.80 -5.15
CA GLN A 94 -22.80 -11.98 -5.37
C GLN A 94 -22.47 -13.15 -4.45
N TYR A 95 -21.19 -13.39 -4.18
CA TYR A 95 -20.74 -14.63 -3.52
C TYR A 95 -20.15 -14.43 -2.14
N SER A 96 -19.84 -13.19 -1.74
CA SER A 96 -19.28 -12.93 -0.41
C SER A 96 -20.42 -12.74 0.59
N THR A 97 -20.59 -13.73 1.47
CA THR A 97 -21.68 -13.73 2.45
C THR A 97 -21.42 -12.82 3.64
N ARG A 98 -20.13 -12.51 3.96
CA ARG A 98 -19.70 -11.56 5.00
C ARG A 98 -18.26 -11.10 4.77
N GLY A 99 -17.94 -9.85 5.16
CA GLY A 99 -16.56 -9.36 5.27
C GLY A 99 -16.24 -8.12 4.44
N SER A 100 -14.95 -7.77 4.37
CA SER A 100 -14.41 -6.72 3.52
C SER A 100 -13.75 -7.31 2.27
N ILE A 101 -13.74 -6.57 1.16
CA ILE A 101 -12.93 -6.94 0.00
C ILE A 101 -11.45 -6.80 0.34
N GLU A 102 -10.65 -7.83 0.10
CA GLU A 102 -9.22 -7.81 0.44
C GLU A 102 -8.36 -7.44 -0.78
N LEU A 103 -7.54 -6.39 -0.63
CA LEU A 103 -6.68 -5.86 -1.68
C LEU A 103 -5.23 -5.76 -1.20
N ASP A 104 -4.27 -6.17 -2.02
CA ASP A 104 -2.85 -5.88 -1.87
C ASP A 104 -2.47 -4.69 -2.75
N ALA A 105 -1.94 -3.63 -2.15
CA ALA A 105 -1.46 -2.44 -2.84
C ALA A 105 0.08 -2.39 -2.85
N SER A 106 0.64 -2.39 -4.05
CA SER A 106 2.09 -2.27 -4.25
C SER A 106 2.50 -0.81 -4.38
N LEU A 107 3.39 -0.35 -3.50
CA LEU A 107 3.87 1.02 -3.44
C LEU A 107 5.30 1.14 -3.99
N VAL A 108 5.52 2.07 -4.91
CA VAL A 108 6.85 2.38 -5.45
C VAL A 108 7.08 3.89 -5.43
N ARG A 109 8.34 4.32 -5.22
CA ARG A 109 8.72 5.73 -5.32
C ARG A 109 8.75 6.15 -6.79
N SER A 110 8.22 7.32 -7.11
CA SER A 110 8.38 7.86 -8.46
C SER A 110 9.84 8.19 -8.74
N ALA A 111 10.28 8.06 -10.00
CA ALA A 111 11.63 8.43 -10.41
C ALA A 111 11.96 9.90 -10.05
N GLU A 112 10.99 10.81 -10.20
CA GLU A 112 11.12 12.21 -9.82
C GLU A 112 11.39 12.40 -8.32
N GLN A 113 10.67 11.69 -7.44
CA GLN A 113 10.93 11.74 -6.00
C GLN A 113 12.28 11.13 -5.63
N ILE A 114 12.69 10.05 -6.31
CA ILE A 114 14.02 9.48 -6.11
C ILE A 114 15.08 10.53 -6.45
N LEU A 115 14.96 11.19 -7.61
CA LEU A 115 15.87 12.25 -8.05
C LEU A 115 15.87 13.46 -7.09
N LYS A 116 14.69 13.92 -6.63
CA LYS A 116 14.60 15.01 -5.63
C LYS A 116 15.28 14.66 -4.31
N ASN A 117 15.16 13.42 -3.85
CA ASN A 117 15.82 12.97 -2.62
C ASN A 117 17.34 12.80 -2.81
N LEU A 118 17.80 12.44 -4.00
CA LEU A 118 19.23 12.38 -4.35
C LEU A 118 19.87 13.77 -4.44
N ASN A 119 19.09 14.78 -4.86
CA ASN A 119 19.56 16.16 -5.01
C ASN A 119 19.57 16.97 -3.71
N ARG A 120 19.19 16.40 -2.54
CA ARG A 120 19.43 17.09 -1.27
C ARG A 120 20.95 17.04 -1.02
N PRO A 121 21.70 18.15 -1.17
CA PRO A 121 23.12 18.11 -0.89
C PRO A 121 23.27 17.91 0.61
N ARG A 122 23.96 16.84 0.99
CA ARG A 122 24.66 16.84 2.26
C ARG A 122 25.75 17.91 2.11
N ASN A 123 25.76 18.90 3.00
CA ASN A 123 26.79 19.93 3.04
C ASN A 123 28.18 19.26 3.03
N TYR A 124 29.18 19.81 2.34
CA TYR A 124 30.57 19.31 2.40
C TYR A 124 31.01 19.06 3.85
N GLU A 125 30.70 19.98 4.77
CA GLU A 125 30.98 19.85 6.21
C GLU A 125 30.27 18.65 6.86
N GLU A 126 29.01 18.36 6.49
CA GLU A 126 28.27 17.19 6.99
C GLU A 126 28.84 15.88 6.42
N ILE A 127 29.41 15.91 5.22
CA ILE A 127 30.11 14.75 4.63
C ILE A 127 31.45 14.53 5.35
N THR A 128 32.22 15.60 5.57
CA THR A 128 33.52 15.55 6.25
C THR A 128 33.38 15.10 7.70
N ALA A 129 32.40 15.63 8.44
CA ALA A 129 32.15 15.26 9.83
C ALA A 129 31.73 13.78 10.04
N LEU A 130 31.30 13.10 8.97
CA LEU A 130 30.97 11.66 9.01
C LEU A 130 32.11 10.78 8.54
N LEU A 131 33.11 11.36 7.88
CA LEU A 131 34.36 10.68 7.49
C LEU A 131 35.42 10.83 8.59
N GLU A 132 35.47 11.98 9.27
CA GLU A 132 36.25 12.24 10.50
C GLU A 132 35.58 11.58 11.72
N GLY A 133 35.28 10.28 11.66
CA GLY A 133 34.82 9.53 12.83
C GLY A 133 35.66 9.87 14.08
N PRO A 134 35.10 9.80 15.30
CA PRO A 134 35.81 10.24 16.49
C PRO A 134 37.19 9.60 16.52
N ASP A 135 38.23 10.43 16.66
CA ASP A 135 39.61 9.97 16.80
C ASP A 135 39.68 9.09 18.04
N ASP A 136 39.48 7.79 17.86
CA ASP A 136 39.88 6.79 18.82
C ASP A 136 41.41 6.80 18.80
N ASP A 137 41.99 7.70 19.59
CA ASP A 137 43.38 7.68 19.99
C ASP A 137 43.64 6.33 20.69
N ILE A 138 43.91 5.30 19.90
CA ILE A 138 44.49 4.06 20.36
C ILE A 138 45.91 4.42 20.80
N SER A 139 46.03 4.83 22.07
CA SER A 139 47.31 4.98 22.75
C SER A 139 47.98 3.61 22.79
N LEU A 140 48.81 3.34 21.80
CA LEU A 140 49.82 2.30 21.85
C LEU A 140 50.85 2.75 22.87
N GLY A 141 50.67 2.32 24.12
CA GLY A 141 51.71 2.42 25.13
C GLY A 141 52.96 1.70 24.64
N ASP A 142 54.05 2.45 24.52
CA ASP A 142 55.37 1.96 24.16
C ASP A 142 56.04 1.22 25.36
N PRO A 143 57.12 0.46 25.13
CA PRO A 143 57.28 -0.96 25.49
C PRO A 143 57.82 -1.29 26.89
#